data_AF-I0YI69-F1
#
_entry.id   AF-I0YI69-F1
#
_cell.length_a   1.000
_cell.length_b   1.000
_cell.length_c   1.000
_cell.angle_alpha   90.00
_cell.angle_beta   90.00
_cell.angle_gamma   90.00
#
_symmetry.space_group_name_H-M   'P 1'
#
loop_
_entity.id
_entity.type
_entity.pdbx_description
1 polymer ?
#
loop_
_entity_poly.entity_id
_entity_poly.type
_entity_poly.pdbx_seq_one_letter_code
_entity_poly.pdbx_strand_id
1 'polypeptide(L)'
;MEYGSAGFDEMMCERLTFQRKVLEHGFTFLWSDMDTVWYQNPLDIMPKGFDFVGVDDSYHGPKHLEQNTGNLCGCFMFWRPTQRSKDFLKDWYDNCAHQAGDDQQALNRMWNSADMKQKLHWYIMPRQLFPSGTPALSNLKIDWSPNEDPARPHTLFPAWIHANCRTGHEAKRGFLKERLAWNITDDSKYPTC
;
A
#
# COMPACT_ATOMS: atom_id res chain seq x y z
N MET A 1 -16.96 -8.20 -10.92
CA MET A 1 -16.92 -8.30 -9.45
C MET A 1 -16.91 -6.90 -8.90
N GLU A 2 -17.78 -6.58 -7.94
CA GLU A 2 -17.96 -5.21 -7.42
C GLU A 2 -17.21 -5.04 -6.09
N TYR A 3 -16.69 -3.85 -5.83
CA TYR A 3 -16.03 -3.52 -4.56
C TYR A 3 -17.00 -3.71 -3.38
N GLY A 4 -16.53 -4.35 -2.30
CA GLY A 4 -17.31 -4.63 -1.09
C GLY A 4 -18.38 -5.71 -1.26
N SER A 5 -18.37 -6.44 -2.39
CA SER A 5 -19.17 -7.65 -2.54
C SER A 5 -18.48 -8.85 -1.87
N ALA A 6 -19.25 -9.87 -1.46
CA ALA A 6 -18.69 -11.07 -0.84
C ALA A 6 -17.63 -11.76 -1.72
N GLY A 7 -17.83 -11.79 -3.04
CA GLY A 7 -16.85 -12.36 -3.97
C GLY A 7 -15.58 -11.52 -4.08
N PHE A 8 -15.67 -10.19 -3.91
CA PHE A 8 -14.50 -9.33 -3.82
C PHE A 8 -13.73 -9.59 -2.54
N ASP A 9 -14.41 -9.66 -1.39
CA ASP A 9 -13.76 -9.93 -0.10
C ASP A 9 -13.10 -11.31 -0.10
N GLU A 10 -13.75 -12.33 -0.66
CA GLU A 10 -13.19 -13.68 -0.83
C GLU A 10 -11.90 -13.65 -1.69
N MET A 11 -11.95 -12.98 -2.85
CA MET A 11 -10.78 -12.80 -3.72
C MET A 11 -9.65 -12.07 -2.97
N MET A 12 -9.98 -11.05 -2.18
CA MET A 12 -9.00 -10.30 -1.39
C MET A 12 -8.40 -11.13 -0.26
N CYS A 13 -9.15 -12.03 0.38
CA CYS A 13 -8.58 -13.01 1.29
C CYS A 13 -7.66 -14.00 0.55
N GLU A 14 -8.10 -14.55 -0.60
CA GLU A 14 -7.34 -15.55 -1.36
C GLU A 14 -6.00 -15.03 -1.90
N ARG A 15 -5.84 -13.71 -2.09
CA ARG A 15 -4.56 -13.11 -2.45
C ARG A 15 -3.45 -13.45 -1.45
N LEU A 16 -3.81 -13.62 -0.17
CA LEU A 16 -2.88 -13.97 0.91
C LEU A 16 -2.34 -15.39 0.73
N THR A 17 -3.15 -16.31 0.19
CA THR A 17 -2.72 -17.66 -0.18
C THR A 17 -1.62 -17.61 -1.24
N PHE A 18 -1.79 -16.77 -2.26
CA PHE A 18 -0.77 -16.57 -3.30
C PHE A 18 0.52 -15.99 -2.72
N GLN A 19 0.41 -14.89 -1.96
CA GLN A 19 1.54 -14.24 -1.30
C GLN A 19 2.33 -15.22 -0.40
N ARG A 20 1.62 -16.03 0.39
CA ARG A 20 2.24 -17.04 1.25
C ARG A 20 2.99 -18.10 0.46
N LYS A 21 2.42 -18.60 -0.64
CA LYS A 21 3.11 -19.58 -1.51
C LYS A 21 4.43 -19.03 -2.06
N VAL A 22 4.47 -17.75 -2.43
CA VAL A 22 5.70 -17.07 -2.86
C VAL A 22 6.78 -17.15 -1.76
N LEU A 23 6.41 -16.89 -0.50
CA LEU A 23 7.34 -17.03 0.63
C LEU A 23 7.74 -18.49 0.90
N GLU A 24 6.81 -19.43 0.77
CA GLU A 24 7.07 -20.87 0.95
C GLU A 24 8.10 -21.38 -0.06
N HIS A 25 8.10 -20.84 -1.28
CA HIS A 25 9.14 -21.08 -2.29
C HIS A 25 10.47 -20.37 -2.04
N GLY A 26 10.59 -19.58 -0.96
CA GLY A 26 11.83 -18.90 -0.60
C GLY A 26 12.06 -17.58 -1.31
N PHE A 27 11.04 -17.02 -1.97
CA PHE A 27 11.14 -15.72 -2.62
C PHE A 27 10.78 -14.58 -1.67
N THR A 28 11.53 -13.49 -1.76
CA THR A 28 11.14 -12.18 -1.25
C THR A 28 10.26 -11.51 -2.30
N PHE A 29 9.17 -10.85 -1.91
CA PHE A 29 8.33 -10.12 -2.85
C PHE A 29 7.91 -8.76 -2.31
N LEU A 30 7.52 -7.89 -3.25
CA LEU A 30 6.85 -6.63 -2.97
C LEU A 30 5.48 -6.68 -3.64
N TRP A 31 4.43 -6.53 -2.83
CA TRP A 31 3.05 -6.37 -3.31
C TRP A 31 2.72 -4.89 -3.52
N SER A 32 1.96 -4.58 -4.56
CA SER A 32 1.38 -3.26 -4.80
C SER A 32 0.05 -3.42 -5.53
N ASP A 33 -0.97 -2.67 -5.11
CA ASP A 33 -2.25 -2.63 -5.82
C ASP A 33 -2.11 -1.90 -7.16
N MET A 34 -2.96 -2.27 -8.13
CA MET A 34 -2.83 -1.83 -9.53
C MET A 34 -3.13 -0.35 -9.76
N ASP A 35 -3.84 0.29 -8.83
CA ASP A 35 -4.15 1.73 -8.85
C ASP A 35 -3.08 2.56 -8.12
N THR A 36 -1.86 2.03 -8.09
CA THR A 36 -0.67 2.68 -7.55
C THR A 36 0.32 2.98 -8.68
N VAL A 37 0.90 4.18 -8.65
CA VAL A 37 2.00 4.57 -9.55
C VAL A 37 3.24 4.91 -8.73
N TRP A 38 4.38 4.37 -9.12
CA TRP A 38 5.66 4.63 -8.47
C TRP A 38 6.43 5.71 -9.23
N TYR A 39 6.84 6.77 -8.54
CA TYR A 39 7.74 7.80 -9.09
C TYR A 39 9.21 7.45 -8.90
N GLN A 40 9.49 6.70 -7.84
CA GLN A 40 10.82 6.24 -7.47
C GLN A 40 10.78 4.72 -7.29
N ASN A 41 11.93 4.06 -7.43
CA ASN A 41 12.04 2.66 -7.09
C ASN A 41 11.93 2.50 -5.55
N PRO A 42 10.87 1.88 -5.02
CA PRO A 42 10.69 1.80 -3.59
C PRO A 42 11.73 0.88 -2.92
N LEU A 43 12.36 -0.03 -3.66
CA LEU A 43 13.42 -0.90 -3.13
C LEU A 43 14.70 -0.12 -2.76
N ASP A 44 14.92 1.05 -3.36
CA ASP A 44 16.11 1.87 -3.07
C ASP A 44 15.98 2.63 -1.75
N ILE A 45 14.75 2.92 -1.33
CA ILE A 45 14.44 3.67 -0.10
C ILE A 45 13.95 2.77 1.05
N MET A 46 13.58 1.52 0.78
CA MET A 46 13.13 0.58 1.80
C MET A 46 14.29 0.15 2.70
N PRO A 47 14.08 0.09 4.03
CA PRO A 47 15.11 -0.37 4.94
C PRO A 47 15.31 -1.89 4.82
N LYS A 48 16.54 -2.33 5.07
CA LYS A 48 16.94 -3.75 4.99
C LYS A 48 16.86 -4.43 6.34
N GLY A 49 16.74 -5.75 6.34
CA GLY A 49 16.82 -6.57 7.56
C GLY A 49 15.48 -6.85 8.25
N PHE A 50 14.37 -6.31 7.75
CA PHE A 50 13.02 -6.53 8.28
C PHE A 50 12.35 -7.73 7.61
N ASP A 51 11.54 -8.47 8.38
CA ASP A 51 10.64 -9.52 7.87
C ASP A 51 9.55 -8.92 6.97
N PHE A 52 9.06 -7.75 7.37
CA PHE A 52 7.96 -7.00 6.74
C PHE A 52 8.30 -5.51 6.64
N VAL A 53 8.02 -4.90 5.48
CA VAL A 53 7.96 -3.44 5.34
C VAL A 53 6.62 -3.05 4.74
N GLY A 54 5.90 -2.14 5.39
CA GLY A 54 4.56 -1.72 4.98
C GLY A 54 4.40 -0.21 4.97
N VAL A 55 3.19 0.23 4.62
CA VAL A 55 2.74 1.63 4.70
C VAL A 55 1.48 1.71 5.56
N ASP A 56 1.17 2.90 6.07
CA ASP A 56 0.00 3.13 6.94
C ASP A 56 -0.97 4.15 6.30
N ASP A 57 -2.25 3.81 6.30
CA ASP A 57 -3.34 4.60 5.70
C ASP A 57 -4.09 5.47 6.73
N SER A 58 -3.61 5.59 7.98
CA SER A 58 -4.19 6.49 8.99
C SER A 58 -4.08 7.96 8.59
N TYR A 59 -5.15 8.73 8.86
CA TYR A 59 -5.15 10.18 8.66
C TYR A 59 -5.12 10.95 10.00
N HIS A 60 -4.00 11.61 10.30
CA HIS A 60 -3.88 12.51 11.46
C HIS A 60 -3.38 13.92 11.10
N GLY A 61 -3.45 14.31 9.83
CA GLY A 61 -3.03 15.65 9.37
C GLY A 61 -1.53 15.78 9.05
N PRO A 62 -1.06 17.00 8.69
CA PRO A 62 0.20 17.21 7.97
C PRO A 62 1.48 17.13 8.83
N LYS A 63 1.38 16.96 10.15
CA LYS A 63 2.53 17.08 11.08
C LYS A 63 3.16 15.76 11.52
N HIS A 64 2.59 14.62 11.15
CA HIS A 64 3.08 13.33 11.65
C HIS A 64 4.08 12.70 10.68
N LEU A 65 5.37 12.94 10.92
CA LEU A 65 6.52 12.26 10.30
C LEU A 65 6.81 10.89 10.94
N GLU A 66 6.05 10.52 11.97
CA GLU A 66 6.30 9.33 12.77
C GLU A 66 5.74 8.07 12.11
N GLN A 67 6.33 6.93 12.45
CA GLN A 67 5.83 5.61 12.12
C GLN A 67 4.45 5.43 12.75
N ASN A 68 3.39 5.69 11.99
CA ASN A 68 2.06 5.35 12.42
C ASN A 68 1.85 3.85 12.19
N THR A 69 1.25 3.19 13.18
CA THR A 69 1.00 1.74 13.15
C THR A 69 -0.44 1.41 13.51
N GLY A 70 -1.34 2.39 13.40
CA GLY A 70 -2.75 2.24 13.75
C GLY A 70 -3.60 1.66 12.63
N ASN A 71 -3.22 1.88 11.37
CA ASN A 71 -3.98 1.45 10.19
C ASN A 71 -3.03 1.08 9.05
N LEU A 72 -2.51 -0.15 9.05
CA LEU A 72 -1.67 -0.62 7.95
C LEU A 72 -2.45 -0.64 6.64
N CYS A 73 -1.79 -0.40 5.51
CA CYS A 73 -2.37 -0.61 4.19
C CYS A 73 -1.99 -2.00 3.67
N GLY A 74 -2.98 -2.79 3.28
CA GLY A 74 -2.76 -4.02 2.51
C GLY A 74 -2.37 -3.77 1.06
N CYS A 75 -2.31 -2.50 0.64
CA CYS A 75 -2.03 -2.10 -0.74
C CYS A 75 -0.55 -2.14 -1.10
N PHE A 76 0.36 -2.14 -0.13
CA PHE A 76 1.80 -2.19 -0.38
C PHE A 76 2.57 -2.81 0.75
N MET A 77 3.20 -3.93 0.45
CA MET A 77 3.79 -4.79 1.46
C MET A 77 4.98 -5.54 0.88
N PHE A 78 6.15 -5.32 1.47
CA PHE A 78 7.35 -6.08 1.22
C PHE A 78 7.49 -7.19 2.25
N TRP A 79 7.78 -8.40 1.80
CA TRP A 79 7.90 -9.57 2.64
C TRP A 79 9.16 -10.37 2.34
N ARG A 80 9.89 -10.74 3.39
CA ARG A 80 10.96 -11.75 3.32
C ARG A 80 10.42 -13.13 3.65
N PRO A 81 11.01 -14.21 3.09
CA PRO A 81 10.55 -15.59 3.28
C PRO A 81 10.98 -16.19 4.64
N THR A 82 10.79 -15.45 5.73
CA THR A 82 11.06 -15.95 7.08
C THR A 82 9.86 -16.71 7.63
N GLN A 83 10.08 -17.56 8.64
CA GLN A 83 8.99 -18.32 9.25
C GLN A 83 7.92 -17.37 9.82
N ARG A 84 8.34 -16.27 10.45
CA ARG A 84 7.44 -15.24 10.99
C ARG A 84 6.53 -14.64 9.92
N SER A 85 7.05 -14.33 8.73
CA SER A 85 6.24 -13.81 7.62
C SER A 85 5.22 -14.82 7.11
N LYS A 86 5.62 -16.11 7.00
CA LYS A 86 4.72 -17.20 6.56
C LYS A 86 3.59 -17.40 7.56
N ASP A 87 3.91 -17.43 8.85
CA ASP A 87 2.95 -17.57 9.94
C ASP A 87 1.99 -16.37 9.96
N PHE A 88 2.52 -15.14 9.78
CA PHE A 88 1.69 -13.94 9.71
C PHE A 88 0.68 -13.99 8.55
N LEU A 89 1.12 -14.32 7.33
CA LEU A 89 0.21 -14.40 6.18
C LEU A 89 -0.82 -15.51 6.34
N LYS A 90 -0.46 -16.63 6.99
CA LYS A 90 -1.41 -17.68 7.34
C LYS A 90 -2.46 -17.17 8.33
N ASP A 91 -2.04 -16.57 9.43
CA ASP A 91 -2.95 -16.06 10.46
C ASP A 91 -3.88 -14.99 9.86
N TRP A 92 -3.38 -14.16 8.94
CA TRP A 92 -4.17 -13.15 8.25
C TRP A 92 -5.22 -13.77 7.35
N TYR A 93 -4.85 -14.75 6.53
CA TYR A 93 -5.83 -15.50 5.75
C TYR A 93 -6.91 -16.13 6.64
N ASP A 94 -6.53 -16.81 7.72
CA ASP A 94 -7.48 -17.47 8.62
C ASP A 94 -8.45 -16.45 9.26
N ASN A 95 -7.96 -15.27 9.67
CA ASN A 95 -8.82 -14.21 10.22
C ASN A 95 -9.73 -13.57 9.16
N CYS A 96 -9.27 -13.48 7.90
CA CYS A 96 -10.04 -12.96 6.78
C CYS A 96 -11.16 -13.92 6.39
N ALA A 97 -10.81 -15.18 6.08
CA ALA A 97 -11.72 -16.18 5.57
C ALA A 97 -12.77 -16.64 6.59
N HIS A 98 -12.42 -16.70 7.88
CA HIS A 98 -13.33 -17.26 8.90
C HIS A 98 -14.19 -16.23 9.64
N GLN A 99 -13.91 -14.93 9.50
CA GLN A 99 -14.65 -13.88 10.22
C GLN A 99 -15.53 -13.01 9.32
N ALA A 100 -15.81 -13.46 8.08
CA ALA A 100 -16.71 -12.82 7.11
C ALA A 100 -16.46 -11.31 6.99
N GLY A 101 -15.26 -10.92 6.55
CA GLY A 101 -14.93 -9.52 6.39
C GLY A 101 -13.77 -9.26 5.42
N ASP A 102 -13.66 -7.99 5.07
CA ASP A 102 -12.59 -7.40 4.28
C ASP A 102 -11.20 -7.70 4.87
N ASP A 103 -10.26 -8.04 3.98
CA ASP A 103 -8.89 -8.41 4.34
C ASP A 103 -8.15 -7.28 5.05
N GLN A 104 -8.45 -6.02 4.69
CA GLN A 104 -7.89 -4.85 5.32
C GLN A 104 -8.34 -4.70 6.78
N GLN A 105 -9.59 -5.04 7.09
CA GLN A 105 -10.09 -5.05 8.46
C GLN A 105 -9.51 -6.21 9.27
N ALA A 106 -9.39 -7.40 8.67
CA ALA A 106 -8.72 -8.53 9.30
C ALA A 106 -7.25 -8.18 9.64
N LEU A 107 -6.52 -7.56 8.70
CA LEU A 107 -5.15 -7.08 8.92
C LEU A 107 -5.08 -6.16 10.13
N ASN A 108 -5.92 -5.13 10.15
CA ASN A 108 -5.83 -4.11 11.19
C ASN A 108 -6.28 -4.62 12.56
N ARG A 109 -7.25 -5.54 12.64
CA ARG A 109 -7.60 -6.22 13.90
C ARG A 109 -6.42 -7.02 14.44
N MET A 110 -5.78 -7.82 13.59
CA MET A 110 -4.60 -8.59 13.97
C MET A 110 -3.43 -7.69 14.34
N TRP A 111 -3.14 -6.69 13.51
CA TRP A 111 -2.02 -5.78 13.71
C TRP A 111 -2.14 -4.99 15.00
N ASN A 112 -3.36 -4.54 15.36
CA ASN A 112 -3.60 -3.82 16.61
C ASN A 112 -3.69 -4.74 17.84
N SER A 113 -3.63 -6.06 17.67
CA SER A 113 -3.42 -6.97 18.80
C SER A 113 -1.95 -6.90 19.27
N ALA A 114 -1.74 -6.95 20.59
CA ALA A 114 -0.41 -6.80 21.19
C ALA A 114 0.59 -7.87 20.73
N ASP A 115 0.10 -9.07 20.41
CA ASP A 115 0.93 -10.23 20.12
C ASP A 115 1.55 -10.20 18.72
N MET A 116 0.86 -9.63 17.72
CA MET A 116 1.30 -9.70 16.33
C MET A 116 2.45 -8.75 16.03
N LYS A 117 2.47 -7.56 16.64
CA LYS A 117 3.58 -6.59 16.48
C LYS A 117 4.89 -7.11 17.07
N GLN A 118 4.83 -8.01 18.06
CA GLN A 118 6.01 -8.58 18.70
C GLN A 118 6.56 -9.79 17.93
N LYS A 119 5.71 -10.48 17.18
CA LYS A 119 6.07 -11.67 16.41
C LYS A 119 6.77 -11.38 15.09
N LEU A 120 6.84 -10.14 14.61
CA LEU A 120 7.50 -9.76 13.36
C LEU A 120 8.60 -8.73 13.61
N HIS A 121 9.70 -8.82 12.85
CA HIS A 121 10.59 -7.68 12.70
C HIS A 121 10.07 -6.81 11.56
N TRP A 122 9.48 -5.65 11.86
CA TRP A 122 8.77 -4.85 10.89
C TRP A 122 9.25 -3.39 10.82
N TYR A 123 8.98 -2.75 9.69
CA TYR A 123 9.17 -1.31 9.53
C TYR A 123 7.99 -0.70 8.76
N ILE A 124 7.45 0.41 9.23
CA ILE A 124 6.43 1.17 8.49
C ILE A 124 7.06 2.41 7.87
N MET A 125 6.89 2.56 6.57
CA MET A 125 7.47 3.65 5.81
C MET A 125 6.82 5.01 6.14
N PRO A 126 7.57 6.12 6.03
CA PRO A 126 7.02 7.46 6.25
C PRO A 126 5.90 7.79 5.25
N ARG A 127 4.69 8.05 5.74
CA ARG A 127 3.50 8.27 4.90
C ARG A 127 3.67 9.37 3.86
N GLN A 128 4.48 10.40 4.11
CA GLN A 128 4.64 11.50 3.16
C GLN A 128 5.31 11.05 1.85
N LEU A 129 6.16 10.01 1.91
CA LEU A 129 6.71 9.37 0.71
C LEU A 129 5.68 8.44 0.06
N PHE A 130 4.68 8.00 0.83
CA PHE A 130 3.69 7.03 0.42
C PHE A 130 2.23 7.53 0.48
N PRO A 131 1.88 8.67 -0.15
CA PRO A 131 0.53 9.25 -0.05
C PRO A 131 -0.58 8.34 -0.62
N SER A 132 -1.69 8.25 0.12
CA SER A 132 -2.93 7.66 -0.36
C SER A 132 -3.84 8.66 -1.07
N GLY A 133 -4.89 8.17 -1.72
CA GLY A 133 -5.78 8.94 -2.57
C GLY A 133 -6.73 9.86 -1.82
N THR A 134 -6.59 9.95 -0.50
CA THR A 134 -7.48 10.69 0.40
C THR A 134 -7.60 12.17 -0.01
N PRO A 135 -8.77 12.81 0.21
CA PRO A 135 -8.94 14.25 -0.02
C PRO A 135 -7.93 15.11 0.75
N ALA A 136 -7.45 14.61 1.89
CA ALA A 136 -6.48 15.31 2.71
C ALA A 136 -5.04 15.32 2.17
N LEU A 137 -4.79 14.64 1.04
CA LEU A 137 -3.56 14.78 0.27
C LEU A 137 -3.28 16.24 -0.10
N SER A 138 -4.31 17.06 -0.29
CA SER A 138 -4.17 18.50 -0.54
C SER A 138 -3.49 19.27 0.60
N ASN A 139 -3.49 18.72 1.82
CA ASN A 139 -2.82 19.30 2.97
C ASN A 139 -1.32 18.93 3.04
N LEU A 140 -0.85 18.01 2.20
CA LEU A 140 0.56 17.67 2.08
C LEU A 140 1.21 18.60 1.05
N LYS A 141 2.33 19.23 1.43
CA LYS A 141 3.15 20.03 0.51
C LYS A 141 4.02 19.11 -0.35
N ILE A 142 3.39 18.47 -1.34
CA ILE A 142 4.04 17.55 -2.28
C ILE A 142 4.28 18.29 -3.58
N ASP A 143 5.52 18.20 -4.07
CA ASP A 143 5.82 18.51 -5.47
C ASP A 143 5.85 17.21 -6.25
N TRP A 144 5.05 17.18 -7.31
CA TRP A 144 4.94 16.04 -8.19
C TRP A 144 5.94 16.13 -9.36
N SER A 145 6.64 17.28 -9.49
CA SER A 145 7.76 17.42 -10.41
C SER A 145 9.02 16.80 -9.82
N PRO A 146 9.76 15.97 -10.57
CA PRO A 146 11.05 15.46 -10.14
C PRO A 146 12.15 16.53 -10.12
N ASN A 147 11.91 17.72 -10.70
CA ASN A 147 12.89 18.81 -10.72
C ASN A 147 12.70 19.71 -9.49
N GLU A 148 13.67 19.70 -8.58
CA GLU A 148 13.70 20.64 -7.46
C GLU A 148 13.73 22.08 -7.98
N ASP A 149 12.69 22.85 -7.70
CA ASP A 149 12.69 24.30 -7.93
C ASP A 149 13.55 24.95 -6.82
N PRO A 150 14.70 25.57 -7.15
CA PRO A 150 15.57 26.19 -6.15
C PRO A 150 14.89 27.32 -5.38
N ALA A 151 13.79 27.89 -5.90
CA ALA A 151 13.01 28.93 -5.24
C ALA A 151 11.97 28.38 -4.24
N ARG A 152 11.78 27.05 -4.16
CA ARG A 152 10.86 26.38 -3.24
C ARG A 152 11.58 25.34 -2.38
N PRO A 153 12.46 25.75 -1.45
CA PRO A 153 13.02 24.82 -0.48
C PRO A 153 11.86 24.28 0.36
N HIS A 154 11.75 22.95 0.44
CA HIS A 154 10.67 22.16 1.06
C HIS A 154 9.48 21.76 0.18
N THR A 155 9.74 20.91 -0.82
CA THR A 155 8.72 20.04 -1.37
C THR A 155 9.22 18.60 -1.35
N LEU A 156 8.48 17.73 -0.66
CA LEU A 156 8.83 16.31 -0.61
C LEU A 156 8.42 15.67 -1.93
N PHE A 157 9.38 15.13 -2.68
CA PHE A 157 9.08 14.29 -3.84
C PHE A 157 8.69 12.89 -3.34
N PRO A 158 7.46 12.41 -3.63
CA PRO A 158 6.97 11.16 -3.07
C PRO A 158 7.59 9.97 -3.80
N ALA A 159 7.62 8.82 -3.14
CA ALA A 159 8.05 7.58 -3.77
C ALA A 159 6.96 7.02 -4.71
N TRP A 160 5.69 7.19 -4.33
CA TRP A 160 4.55 6.70 -5.09
C TRP A 160 3.31 7.61 -4.95
N ILE A 161 2.23 7.25 -5.62
CA ILE A 161 0.87 7.71 -5.31
C ILE A 161 -0.12 6.55 -5.46
N HIS A 162 -1.04 6.42 -4.51
CA HIS A 162 -2.08 5.39 -4.52
C HIS A 162 -3.46 6.03 -4.70
N ALA A 163 -4.28 5.53 -5.63
CA ALA A 163 -5.59 6.08 -5.97
C ALA A 163 -6.78 5.35 -5.30
N ASN A 164 -6.55 4.71 -4.14
CA ASN A 164 -7.56 3.93 -3.41
C ASN A 164 -8.86 4.67 -3.09
N CYS A 165 -8.79 5.94 -2.68
CA CYS A 165 -9.99 6.71 -2.32
C CYS A 165 -10.75 7.30 -3.52
N ARG A 166 -10.53 6.78 -4.73
CA ARG A 166 -11.22 7.19 -5.96
C ARG A 166 -12.01 6.01 -6.50
N THR A 167 -13.30 6.22 -6.76
CA THR A 167 -14.17 5.16 -7.28
C THR A 167 -14.33 5.30 -8.79
N GLY A 168 -14.13 4.21 -9.52
CA GLY A 168 -14.26 4.16 -10.98
C GLY A 168 -13.00 4.55 -11.73
N HIS A 169 -12.87 4.02 -12.96
CA HIS A 169 -11.67 4.20 -13.78
C HIS A 169 -11.38 5.67 -14.11
N GLU A 170 -12.40 6.46 -14.47
CA GLU A 170 -12.20 7.87 -14.83
C GLU A 170 -11.71 8.72 -13.67
N ALA A 171 -12.28 8.54 -12.47
CA ALA A 171 -11.86 9.29 -11.30
C ALA A 171 -10.41 8.96 -10.91
N LYS A 172 -10.03 7.67 -10.99
CA LYS A 172 -8.65 7.22 -10.77
C LYS A 172 -7.69 7.83 -11.80
N ARG A 173 -8.07 7.79 -13.09
CA ARG A 173 -7.27 8.38 -14.17
C ARG A 173 -7.08 9.89 -14.00
N GLY A 174 -8.16 10.64 -13.76
CA GLY A 174 -8.09 12.08 -13.54
C GLY A 174 -7.18 12.42 -12.35
N PHE A 175 -7.32 11.68 -11.25
CA PHE A 175 -6.49 11.83 -10.07
C PHE A 175 -4.99 11.63 -10.35
N LEU A 176 -4.62 10.60 -11.14
CA LEU A 176 -3.23 10.34 -11.53
C LEU A 176 -2.70 11.38 -12.52
N LYS A 177 -3.52 11.82 -13.49
CA LYS A 177 -3.18 12.87 -14.47
C LYS A 177 -2.80 14.19 -13.80
N GLU A 178 -3.63 14.64 -12.85
CA GLU A 178 -3.38 15.87 -12.07
C GLU A 178 -2.04 15.86 -11.32
N ARG A 179 -1.44 14.69 -11.11
CA ARG A 179 -0.24 14.46 -10.31
C ARG A 179 0.94 13.96 -11.15
N LEU A 180 0.87 14.07 -12.47
CA LEU A 180 1.94 13.62 -13.38
C LEU A 180 2.27 12.11 -13.24
N ALA A 181 1.32 11.32 -12.75
CA ALA A 181 1.41 9.86 -12.61
C ALA A 181 0.74 9.10 -13.76
N TRP A 182 0.35 9.79 -14.83
CA TRP A 182 -0.35 9.19 -15.97
C TRP A 182 0.32 9.58 -17.29
N ASN A 183 1.20 8.72 -17.79
CA ASN A 183 1.98 8.95 -19.01
C ASN A 183 1.39 8.27 -20.26
N ILE A 184 0.16 7.76 -20.17
CA ILE A 184 -0.53 7.11 -21.28
C ILE A 184 -1.39 8.15 -22.01
N THR A 185 -1.26 8.23 -23.34
CA THR A 185 -2.09 9.12 -24.17
C THR A 185 -3.54 8.65 -24.19
N ASP A 186 -4.48 9.59 -24.32
CA ASP A 186 -5.92 9.28 -24.30
C ASP A 186 -6.37 8.38 -25.47
N ASP A 187 -5.60 8.34 -26.56
CA ASP A 187 -5.84 7.48 -27.72
C ASP A 187 -5.35 6.03 -27.55
N SER A 188 -4.73 5.71 -26.41
CA SER A 188 -4.19 4.37 -26.16
C SER A 188 -5.32 3.35 -26.02
N LYS A 189 -5.31 2.34 -26.89
CA LYS A 189 -6.24 1.21 -26.80
C LYS A 189 -5.78 0.26 -25.70
N TYR A 190 -6.60 0.09 -24.67
CA TYR A 190 -6.37 -0.91 -23.63
C TYR A 190 -6.77 -2.30 -24.13
N PRO A 191 -6.08 -3.37 -23.70
CA PRO A 191 -6.57 -4.73 -23.90
C PRO A 191 -7.99 -4.82 -23.30
N THR A 192 -8.95 -5.31 -24.07
CA THR A 192 -10.24 -5.70 -23.52
C THR A 192 -10.05 -7.02 -22.78
N CYS A 193 -10.31 -7.03 -21.48
CA CYS A 193 -10.36 -8.25 -20.68
C CYS A 193 -11.52 -9.15 -21.10
#